data_AF-A0A376D635-F1
#
_entry.id   AF-A0A376D635-F1
#
_cell.length_a   1.000
_cell.length_b   1.000
_cell.length_c   1.000
_cell.angle_alpha   90.00
_cell.angle_beta   90.00
_cell.angle_gamma   90.00
#
_symmetry.space_group_name_H-M   'P 1'
#
loop_
_entity.id
_entity.type
_entity.pdbx_description
1 polymer ?
#
loop_
_entity_poly.entity_id
_entity_poly.type
_entity_poly.pdbx_seq_one_letter_code
_entity_poly.pdbx_strand_id
1 'polypeptide(L)'
;MIAAASISGYVFFLGSLTPITKKVTSMFNFTPQQRFTALCWLSLFHVLIITSSNYLVQLPITIFGFHTTWGAFTFPFIFLATDLTVRIFGAPLARRIILAVMVPALLISYCVSALFFQGQWQGVSALSSVNLMVARIACASFMAYVLGQILDVHVFNRLRQTRAWWVAPTASTLFGNISDTLSFFFIAFYRSSDAFMATHWVEIALVDYTFKLLISMIFFLPMYGVMLNILLKRIAFRQQVSLA
;
A
#
# COMPACT_ATOMS: atom_id res chain seq x y z
N MET A 1 -15.83 42.57 9.47
CA MET A 1 -15.30 43.09 8.18
C MET A 1 -14.56 41.93 7.53
N ILE A 2 -15.23 41.13 6.68
CA ILE A 2 -15.07 41.11 5.20
C ILE A 2 -13.63 40.70 4.83
N ALA A 3 -13.27 39.68 4.05
CA ALA A 3 -13.91 38.57 3.29
C ALA A 3 -12.73 37.70 2.75
N ALA A 4 -12.79 36.36 2.76
CA ALA A 4 -13.15 35.45 1.65
C ALA A 4 -12.12 35.25 0.52
N ALA A 5 -11.68 34.00 0.30
CA ALA A 5 -11.46 33.29 -0.98
C ALA A 5 -10.68 31.97 -0.70
N SER A 6 -11.33 30.82 -0.58
CA SER A 6 -11.66 29.86 -1.67
C SER A 6 -10.76 28.61 -1.63
N ILE A 7 -11.21 27.57 -0.90
CA ILE A 7 -10.95 26.16 -1.24
C ILE A 7 -12.27 25.41 -0.99
N SER A 8 -13.23 25.66 -1.87
CA SER A 8 -14.46 24.88 -2.01
C SER A 8 -14.13 23.59 -2.76
N GLY A 9 -14.50 22.44 -2.22
CA GLY A 9 -14.34 21.14 -2.90
C GLY A 9 -14.47 19.88 -2.05
N TYR A 10 -14.56 19.97 -0.71
CA TYR A 10 -14.56 18.78 0.17
C TYR A 10 -15.91 18.44 0.83
N VAL A 11 -17.03 18.95 0.32
CA VAL A 11 -18.36 18.64 0.84
C VAL A 11 -19.25 18.11 -0.29
N PHE A 12 -19.24 16.79 -0.47
CA PHE A 12 -20.27 15.90 -1.06
C PHE A 12 -19.52 14.56 -1.30
N PHE A 13 -19.66 13.51 -0.48
CA PHE A 13 -20.79 12.59 -0.52
C PHE A 13 -20.92 11.86 0.83
N LEU A 14 -21.82 12.38 1.67
CA LEU A 14 -22.57 11.61 2.64
C LEU A 14 -23.77 11.00 1.90
N GLY A 15 -23.76 9.68 1.71
CA GLY A 15 -25.00 8.93 1.52
C GLY A 15 -25.61 8.68 2.90
N SER A 16 -26.75 9.31 3.19
CA SER A 16 -27.61 9.20 4.37
C SER A 16 -27.04 8.48 5.61
N LEU A 17 -26.46 9.25 6.53
CA LEU A 17 -26.32 8.82 7.92
C LEU A 17 -27.59 9.21 8.68
N THR A 18 -28.57 8.31 8.74
CA THR A 18 -29.32 8.17 9.98
C THR A 18 -28.34 7.63 11.03
N PRO A 19 -28.26 8.22 12.24
CA PRO A 19 -27.22 7.89 13.19
C PRO A 19 -27.59 6.60 13.92
N ILE A 20 -27.32 5.45 13.31
CA ILE A 20 -27.18 4.22 14.10
C ILE A 20 -25.70 4.10 14.44
N THR A 21 -25.37 4.63 15.61
CA THR A 21 -24.16 4.34 16.39
C THR A 21 -24.08 2.85 16.73
N LYS A 22 -23.97 1.98 15.73
CA LYS A 22 -23.55 0.59 15.93
C LYS A 22 -22.09 0.50 15.51
N LYS A 23 -21.24 0.70 16.50
CA LYS A 23 -19.86 0.24 16.61
C LYS A 23 -19.75 -1.05 15.80
N VAL A 24 -19.13 -0.99 14.62
CA VAL A 24 -18.75 -2.19 13.87
C VAL A 24 -17.76 -2.91 14.77
N THR A 25 -18.26 -3.88 15.52
CA THR A 25 -17.46 -4.69 16.42
C THR A 25 -16.53 -5.51 15.54
N SER A 26 -15.26 -5.10 15.53
CA SER A 26 -14.12 -5.94 15.19
C SER A 26 -14.38 -7.38 15.64
N MET A 27 -14.06 -8.35 14.78
CA MET A 27 -14.25 -9.78 15.03
C MET A 27 -13.54 -10.26 16.31
N PHE A 28 -12.59 -9.45 16.81
CA PHE A 28 -11.93 -9.56 18.10
C PHE A 28 -12.21 -8.31 18.95
N ASN A 29 -12.73 -8.49 20.17
CA ASN A 29 -12.82 -7.41 21.14
C ASN A 29 -11.42 -7.17 21.75
N PHE A 30 -10.56 -6.49 21.00
CA PHE A 30 -9.27 -6.08 21.52
C PHE A 30 -9.44 -5.04 22.61
N THR A 31 -8.70 -5.20 23.71
CA THR A 31 -8.55 -4.15 24.72
C THR A 31 -7.87 -2.93 24.10
N PRO A 32 -8.04 -1.71 24.66
CA PRO A 32 -7.32 -0.52 24.19
C PRO A 32 -5.80 -0.74 24.11
N GLN A 33 -5.24 -1.46 25.09
CA GLN A 33 -3.83 -1.81 25.15
C GLN A 33 -3.42 -2.73 23.99
N GLN A 34 -4.19 -3.79 23.70
CA GLN A 34 -3.92 -4.67 22.56
C GLN A 34 -4.00 -3.95 21.21
N ARG A 35 -4.94 -3.00 21.06
CA ARG A 35 -5.02 -2.17 19.85
C ARG A 35 -3.81 -1.27 19.67
N PHE A 36 -3.34 -0.66 20.76
CA PHE A 36 -2.14 0.16 20.73
C PHE A 36 -0.90 -0.67 20.39
N THR A 37 -0.74 -1.83 21.03
CA THR A 37 0.34 -2.78 20.72
C THR A 37 0.31 -3.21 19.25
N ALA A 38 -0.87 -3.55 18.72
CA ALA A 38 -1.03 -3.89 17.32
C ALA A 38 -0.67 -2.73 16.38
N LEU A 39 -1.04 -1.49 16.75
CA LEU A 39 -0.70 -0.29 15.98
C LEU A 39 0.83 -0.13 15.91
N CYS A 40 1.53 -0.23 17.05
CA CYS A 40 2.99 -0.12 17.10
C CYS A 40 3.66 -1.21 16.24
N TRP A 41 3.30 -2.48 16.43
CA TRP A 41 3.91 -3.58 15.68
C TRP A 41 3.64 -3.50 14.19
N LEU A 42 2.40 -3.18 13.77
CA LEU A 42 2.08 -3.02 12.36
C LEU A 42 2.78 -1.81 11.75
N SER A 43 2.91 -0.71 12.50
CA SER A 43 3.65 0.47 12.04
C SER A 43 5.13 0.14 11.83
N LEU A 44 5.76 -0.55 12.79
CA LEU A 44 7.14 -1.01 12.67
C LEU A 44 7.30 -2.00 11.49
N PHE A 45 6.33 -2.88 11.29
CA PHE A 45 6.34 -3.82 10.17
C PHE A 45 6.27 -3.09 8.81
N HIS A 46 5.40 -2.08 8.68
CA HIS A 46 5.36 -1.22 7.49
C HIS A 46 6.69 -0.48 7.28
N VAL A 47 7.27 0.13 8.32
CA VAL A 47 8.58 0.77 8.24
C VAL A 47 9.63 -0.21 7.73
N LEU A 48 9.69 -1.41 8.30
CA LEU A 48 10.65 -2.44 7.94
C LEU A 48 10.51 -2.87 6.48
N ILE A 49 9.29 -3.16 6.01
CA ILE A 49 9.06 -3.62 4.63
C ILE A 49 9.34 -2.50 3.63
N ILE A 50 8.90 -1.26 3.88
CA ILE A 50 9.15 -0.14 2.98
C ILE A 50 10.66 0.15 2.91
N THR A 51 11.34 0.16 4.06
CA THR A 51 12.79 0.35 4.14
C THR A 51 13.55 -0.72 3.38
N SER A 52 13.25 -2.00 3.66
CA SER A 52 13.90 -3.12 2.99
C SER A 52 13.58 -3.15 1.50
N SER A 53 12.35 -2.87 1.08
CA SER A 53 11.98 -2.87 -0.35
C SER A 53 12.66 -1.75 -1.12
N ASN A 54 12.70 -0.53 -0.59
CA ASN A 54 13.41 0.59 -1.21
C ASN A 54 14.93 0.35 -1.29
N TYR A 55 15.50 -0.37 -0.32
CA TYR A 55 16.89 -0.77 -0.38
C TYR A 55 17.12 -1.86 -1.43
N LEU A 56 16.37 -2.97 -1.33
CA LEU A 56 16.57 -4.17 -2.13
C LEU A 56 16.21 -3.99 -3.61
N VAL A 57 15.33 -3.04 -3.95
CA VAL A 57 15.02 -2.72 -5.35
C VAL A 57 16.22 -2.12 -6.10
N GLN A 58 17.22 -1.62 -5.38
CA GLN A 58 18.47 -1.13 -5.98
C GLN A 58 19.39 -2.26 -6.45
N LEU A 59 19.13 -3.49 -6.02
CA LEU A 59 20.01 -4.63 -6.24
C LEU A 59 19.40 -5.52 -7.33
N PRO A 60 19.85 -5.38 -8.59
CA PRO A 60 19.33 -6.17 -9.70
C PRO A 60 19.83 -7.60 -9.63
N ILE A 61 18.99 -8.52 -10.07
CA ILE A 61 19.30 -9.95 -10.21
C ILE A 61 18.64 -10.48 -11.48
N THR A 62 19.18 -11.59 -12.00
CA THR A 62 18.59 -12.29 -13.14
C THR A 62 18.12 -13.66 -12.68
N ILE A 63 16.85 -13.98 -12.93
CA ILE A 63 16.24 -15.26 -12.57
C ILE A 63 15.62 -15.86 -13.82
N PHE A 64 16.05 -17.07 -14.21
CA PHE A 64 15.55 -17.76 -15.42
C PHE A 64 15.60 -16.91 -16.70
N GLY A 65 16.60 -16.02 -16.81
CA GLY A 65 16.77 -15.12 -17.97
C GLY A 65 15.94 -13.83 -17.91
N PHE A 66 15.14 -13.61 -16.87
CA PHE A 66 14.40 -12.36 -16.65
C PHE A 66 15.13 -11.47 -15.64
N HIS A 67 15.19 -10.17 -15.92
CA HIS A 67 15.73 -9.17 -15.02
C HIS A 67 14.70 -8.79 -13.96
N THR A 68 15.11 -8.84 -12.70
CA THR A 68 14.31 -8.38 -11.56
C THR A 68 15.22 -7.78 -10.48
N THR A 69 14.68 -7.48 -9.32
CA THR A 69 15.44 -6.97 -8.17
C THR A 69 15.12 -7.79 -6.93
N TRP A 70 15.97 -7.71 -5.92
CA TRP A 70 15.64 -8.29 -4.62
C TRP A 70 14.37 -7.70 -4.01
N GLY A 71 14.00 -6.48 -4.39
CA GLY A 71 12.76 -5.83 -3.97
C GLY A 71 11.50 -6.62 -4.33
N ALA A 72 11.50 -7.37 -5.44
CA ALA A 72 10.36 -8.17 -5.89
C ALA A 72 9.92 -9.22 -4.85
N PHE A 73 10.84 -9.66 -3.97
CA PHE A 73 10.53 -10.60 -2.90
C PHE A 73 9.99 -9.93 -1.64
N THR A 74 10.28 -8.65 -1.41
CA THR A 74 9.83 -7.92 -0.22
C THR A 74 8.53 -7.15 -0.46
N PHE A 75 8.30 -6.64 -1.66
CA PHE A 75 7.07 -5.93 -2.00
C PHE A 75 5.77 -6.70 -1.70
N PRO A 76 5.67 -8.02 -1.87
CA PRO A 76 4.47 -8.78 -1.51
C PRO A 76 4.07 -8.65 -0.04
N PHE A 77 5.03 -8.44 0.86
CA PHE A 77 4.75 -8.26 2.28
C PHE A 77 4.05 -6.93 2.59
N ILE A 78 4.12 -5.93 1.70
CA ILE A 78 3.35 -4.68 1.85
C ILE A 78 1.84 -4.98 1.82
N PHE A 79 1.41 -5.88 0.94
CA PHE A 79 -0.01 -6.26 0.90
C PHE A 79 -0.41 -7.01 2.16
N LEU A 80 0.45 -7.89 2.68
CA LEU A 80 0.21 -8.57 3.96
C LEU A 80 0.08 -7.58 5.11
N ALA A 81 1.03 -6.64 5.24
CA ALA A 81 0.99 -5.61 6.27
C ALA A 81 -0.27 -4.73 6.16
N THR A 82 -0.62 -4.34 4.93
CA THR A 82 -1.81 -3.54 4.64
C THR A 82 -3.09 -4.27 5.01
N ASP A 83 -3.24 -5.54 4.61
CA ASP A 83 -4.41 -6.36 4.92
C ASP A 83 -4.57 -6.58 6.42
N LEU A 84 -3.49 -6.92 7.15
CA LEU A 84 -3.52 -7.05 8.60
C LEU A 84 -3.97 -5.74 9.28
N THR A 85 -3.47 -4.60 8.79
CA THR A 85 -3.85 -3.28 9.29
C THR A 85 -5.33 -3.00 9.03
N VAL A 86 -5.83 -3.30 7.82
CA VAL A 86 -7.25 -3.13 7.46
C VAL A 86 -8.15 -4.04 8.30
N ARG A 87 -7.74 -5.28 8.59
CA ARG A 87 -8.53 -6.22 9.41
C ARG A 87 -8.64 -5.77 10.87
N ILE A 88 -7.58 -5.21 11.43
CA ILE A 88 -7.55 -4.80 12.85
C ILE A 88 -8.21 -3.43 13.05
N PHE A 89 -7.95 -2.48 12.14
CA PHE A 89 -8.33 -1.07 12.30
C PHE A 89 -9.47 -0.62 11.39
N GLY A 90 -9.82 -1.40 10.37
CA GLY A 90 -10.76 -1.01 9.32
C GLY A 90 -10.11 -0.15 8.24
N ALA A 91 -10.67 -0.16 7.04
CA ALA A 91 -10.08 0.50 5.86
C ALA A 91 -9.84 2.02 6.01
N PRO A 92 -10.72 2.83 6.64
CA PRO A 92 -10.47 4.26 6.79
C PRO A 92 -9.29 4.57 7.72
N LEU A 93 -9.19 3.86 8.85
CA LEU A 93 -8.12 4.09 9.82
C LEU A 93 -6.80 3.49 9.32
N ALA A 94 -6.82 2.33 8.68
CA ALA A 94 -5.64 1.71 8.07
C ALA A 94 -4.96 2.64 7.06
N ARG A 95 -5.72 3.31 6.18
CA ARG A 95 -5.16 4.30 5.24
C ARG A 95 -4.46 5.46 5.94
N ARG A 96 -5.01 5.95 7.06
CA ARG A 96 -4.38 7.01 7.86
C ARG A 96 -3.10 6.52 8.53
N ILE A 97 -3.10 5.29 9.06
CA ILE A 97 -1.92 4.67 9.67
C ILE A 97 -0.81 4.54 8.63
N ILE A 98 -1.11 3.98 7.45
CA ILE A 98 -0.13 3.76 6.39
C ILE A 98 0.43 5.11 5.89
N LEU A 99 -0.43 6.11 5.65
CA LEU A 99 0.02 7.47 5.28
C LEU A 99 0.92 8.10 6.35
N ALA A 100 0.58 7.94 7.64
CA ALA A 100 1.39 8.47 8.74
C ALA A 100 2.75 7.77 8.86
N VAL A 101 2.79 6.45 8.61
CA VAL A 101 4.01 5.64 8.65
C VAL A 101 4.88 5.85 7.41
N MET A 102 4.29 6.24 6.28
CA MET A 102 5.01 6.43 5.03
C MET A 102 6.17 7.43 5.18
N VAL A 103 5.96 8.59 5.79
CA VAL A 103 7.02 9.61 5.95
C VAL A 103 8.24 9.09 6.73
N PRO A 104 8.12 8.58 7.97
CA PRO A 104 9.26 8.05 8.69
C PRO A 104 9.88 6.83 7.98
N ALA A 105 9.06 5.98 7.35
CA ALA A 105 9.58 4.85 6.57
C ALA A 105 10.45 5.31 5.40
N LEU A 106 10.04 6.35 4.66
CA LEU A 106 10.81 6.90 3.55
C LEU A 106 12.11 7.54 4.02
N LEU A 107 12.10 8.29 5.12
CA LEU A 107 13.31 8.87 5.72
C LEU A 107 14.30 7.80 6.15
N ILE A 108 13.83 6.79 6.88
CA ILE A 108 14.67 5.65 7.30
C ILE A 108 15.19 4.90 6.07
N SER A 109 14.34 4.66 5.07
CA SER A 109 14.73 4.01 3.82
C SER A 109 15.81 4.75 3.08
N TYR A 110 15.75 6.09 3.04
CA TYR A 110 16.77 6.92 2.42
C TYR A 110 18.09 6.80 3.18
N CYS A 111 18.07 6.96 4.50
CA CYS A 111 19.28 6.86 5.33
C CYS A 111 19.95 5.50 5.19
N VAL A 112 19.19 4.41 5.33
CA VAL A 112 19.71 3.04 5.20
C VAL A 112 20.27 2.80 3.79
N SER A 113 19.53 3.20 2.76
CA SER A 113 19.96 3.02 1.37
C SER A 113 21.18 3.84 0.98
N ALA A 114 21.32 5.06 1.52
CA ALA A 114 22.49 5.89 1.29
C ALA A 114 23.73 5.31 2.00
N LEU A 115 23.57 4.76 3.21
CA LEU A 115 24.65 4.14 3.97
C LEU A 115 25.13 2.81 3.37
N PHE A 116 24.25 2.07 2.68
CA PHE A 116 24.54 0.74 2.12
C PHE A 116 24.46 0.69 0.59
N PHE A 117 24.70 1.80 -0.09
CA PHE A 117 24.50 1.92 -1.54
C PHE A 117 25.17 0.78 -2.33
N GLN A 118 24.39 0.15 -3.22
CA GLN A 118 24.82 -1.01 -4.04
C GLN A 118 25.38 -2.20 -3.24
N GLY A 119 24.88 -2.44 -2.02
CA GLY A 119 25.31 -3.58 -1.22
C GLY A 119 26.63 -3.35 -0.47
N GLN A 120 27.18 -2.14 -0.52
CA GLN A 120 28.45 -1.79 0.09
C GLN A 120 28.25 -0.72 1.16
N TRP A 121 28.96 -0.86 2.29
CA TRP A 121 28.98 0.15 3.33
C TRP A 121 29.72 1.40 2.84
N GLN A 122 29.02 2.52 2.76
CA GLN A 122 29.54 3.81 2.28
C GLN A 122 30.12 4.69 3.39
N GLY A 123 29.92 4.30 4.66
CA GLY A 123 30.29 5.12 5.82
C GLY A 123 29.24 6.18 6.16
N VAL A 124 29.30 6.69 7.40
CA VAL A 124 28.36 7.72 7.89
C VAL A 124 28.50 9.04 7.13
N SER A 125 29.67 9.31 6.53
CA SER A 125 29.91 10.46 5.67
C SER A 125 29.02 10.49 4.43
N ALA A 126 28.48 9.35 3.99
CA ALA A 126 27.55 9.29 2.86
C ALA A 126 26.28 10.12 3.10
N LEU A 127 25.89 10.34 4.36
CA LEU A 127 24.75 11.18 4.72
C LEU A 127 25.03 12.69 4.62
N SER A 128 26.30 13.10 4.45
CA SER A 128 26.66 14.50 4.28
C SER A 128 26.34 15.03 2.87
N SER A 129 26.14 14.13 1.91
CA SER A 129 25.77 14.43 0.53
C SER A 129 24.46 13.76 0.16
N VAL A 130 23.68 14.38 -0.73
CA VAL A 130 22.42 13.79 -1.17
C VAL A 130 22.68 12.79 -2.29
N ASN A 131 22.38 11.51 -2.03
CA ASN A 131 22.38 10.49 -3.07
C ASN A 131 21.07 10.63 -3.88
N LEU A 132 21.16 11.25 -5.06
CA LEU A 132 20.01 11.52 -5.91
C LEU A 132 19.27 10.27 -6.36
N MET A 133 19.96 9.15 -6.58
CA MET A 133 19.32 7.89 -6.96
C MET A 133 18.46 7.37 -5.82
N VAL A 134 19.00 7.34 -4.60
CA VAL A 134 18.26 6.90 -3.41
C VAL A 134 17.08 7.84 -3.11
N ALA A 135 17.28 9.14 -3.24
CA ALA A 135 16.21 10.13 -3.10
C ALA A 135 15.09 9.90 -4.12
N ARG A 136 15.44 9.63 -5.39
CA ARG A 136 14.48 9.31 -6.46
C ARG A 136 13.66 8.07 -6.12
N ILE A 137 14.27 7.01 -5.59
CA ILE A 137 13.55 5.79 -5.18
C ILE A 137 12.56 6.09 -4.04
N ALA A 138 12.96 6.85 -3.04
CA ALA A 138 12.06 7.26 -1.95
C ALA A 138 10.88 8.09 -2.49
N CYS A 139 11.14 9.04 -3.39
CA CYS A 139 10.08 9.81 -4.07
C CYS A 139 9.17 8.93 -4.92
N ALA A 140 9.73 7.96 -5.65
CA ALA A 140 8.98 7.00 -6.45
C ALA A 140 8.06 6.14 -5.59
N SER A 141 8.54 5.65 -4.42
CA SER A 141 7.73 4.90 -3.46
C SER A 141 6.52 5.71 -2.96
N PHE A 142 6.73 6.98 -2.62
CA PHE A 142 5.64 7.87 -2.21
C PHE A 142 4.62 8.08 -3.34
N MET A 143 5.09 8.37 -4.55
CA MET A 143 4.21 8.62 -5.70
C MET A 143 3.45 7.38 -6.15
N ALA A 144 4.10 6.22 -6.16
CA ALA A 144 3.48 4.94 -6.48
C ALA A 144 2.31 4.66 -5.54
N TYR A 145 2.51 4.83 -4.23
CA TYR A 145 1.45 4.67 -3.25
C TYR A 145 0.27 5.63 -3.50
N VAL A 146 0.55 6.92 -3.70
CA VAL A 146 -0.50 7.93 -3.93
C VAL A 146 -1.30 7.64 -5.20
N LEU A 147 -0.62 7.41 -6.32
CA LEU A 147 -1.25 7.18 -7.62
C LEU A 147 -1.97 5.82 -7.68
N GLY A 148 -1.38 4.79 -7.07
CA GLY A 148 -2.00 3.47 -6.93
C GLY A 148 -3.27 3.51 -6.09
N GLN A 149 -3.23 4.19 -4.94
CA GLN A 149 -4.40 4.36 -4.06
C GLN A 149 -5.53 5.15 -4.72
N ILE A 150 -5.21 6.23 -5.45
CA ILE A 150 -6.22 7.03 -6.16
C ILE A 150 -6.95 6.16 -7.18
N LEU A 151 -6.20 5.39 -7.98
CA LEU A 151 -6.79 4.55 -9.03
C LEU A 151 -7.57 3.37 -8.44
N ASP A 152 -7.04 2.71 -7.41
CA ASP A 152 -7.74 1.63 -6.70
C ASP A 152 -9.11 2.12 -6.19
N VAL A 153 -9.13 3.23 -5.44
CA VAL A 153 -10.37 3.78 -4.88
C VAL A 153 -11.34 4.21 -5.98
N HIS A 154 -10.85 4.82 -7.06
CA HIS A 154 -11.68 5.24 -8.19
C HIS A 154 -12.35 4.04 -8.87
N VAL A 155 -11.57 3.02 -9.22
CA VAL A 155 -12.05 1.79 -9.87
C VAL A 155 -13.00 1.03 -8.96
N PHE A 156 -12.65 0.87 -7.68
CA PHE A 156 -13.50 0.20 -6.70
C PHE A 156 -14.86 0.89 -6.58
N ASN A 157 -14.88 2.21 -6.39
CA ASN A 157 -16.12 2.97 -6.23
C ASN A 157 -17.01 2.95 -7.47
N ARG A 158 -16.41 2.90 -8.67
CA ARG A 158 -17.15 2.79 -9.92
C ARG A 158 -17.79 1.40 -10.08
N LEU A 159 -17.08 0.34 -9.69
CA LEU A 159 -17.50 -1.04 -9.92
C LEU A 159 -18.25 -1.68 -8.75
N ARG A 160 -18.30 -1.04 -7.57
CA ARG A 160 -18.98 -1.58 -6.37
C ARG A 160 -20.48 -1.87 -6.55
N GLN A 161 -21.11 -1.29 -7.57
CA GLN A 161 -22.53 -1.51 -7.89
C GLN A 161 -22.75 -2.77 -8.74
N THR A 162 -21.68 -3.44 -9.16
CA THR A 162 -21.76 -4.68 -9.95
C THR A 162 -22.36 -5.81 -9.11
N ARG A 163 -23.23 -6.64 -9.72
CA ARG A 163 -23.86 -7.78 -9.03
C ARG A 163 -22.86 -8.81 -8.49
N ALA A 164 -21.73 -8.99 -9.19
CA ALA A 164 -20.67 -9.90 -8.78
C ALA A 164 -19.74 -9.19 -7.78
N TRP A 165 -19.77 -9.63 -6.52
CA TRP A 165 -19.01 -9.03 -5.40
C TRP A 165 -17.50 -8.97 -5.62
N TRP A 166 -16.95 -9.90 -6.41
CA TRP A 166 -15.51 -10.05 -6.64
C TRP A 166 -14.97 -9.11 -7.72
N VAL A 167 -15.83 -8.56 -8.59
CA VAL A 167 -15.40 -7.75 -9.74
C VAL A 167 -14.75 -6.46 -9.27
N ALA A 168 -15.41 -5.73 -8.35
CA ALA A 168 -14.89 -4.47 -7.83
C ALA A 168 -13.51 -4.61 -7.15
N PRO A 169 -13.29 -5.53 -6.18
CA PRO A 169 -11.98 -5.69 -5.54
C PRO A 169 -10.92 -6.26 -6.48
N THR A 170 -11.27 -7.16 -7.41
CA THR A 170 -10.29 -7.71 -8.36
C THR A 170 -9.80 -6.64 -9.32
N ALA A 171 -10.73 -5.89 -9.92
CA ALA A 171 -10.39 -4.84 -10.87
C ALA A 171 -9.63 -3.69 -10.18
N SER A 172 -10.05 -3.26 -8.99
CA SER A 172 -9.35 -2.19 -8.27
C SER A 172 -7.92 -2.57 -7.93
N THR A 173 -7.71 -3.80 -7.44
CA THR A 173 -6.38 -4.35 -7.14
C THR A 173 -5.54 -4.45 -8.41
N LEU A 174 -6.11 -4.93 -9.52
CA LEU A 174 -5.42 -5.05 -10.80
C LEU A 174 -4.90 -3.69 -11.28
N PHE A 175 -5.81 -2.72 -11.42
CA PHE A 175 -5.47 -1.40 -11.97
C PHE A 175 -4.65 -0.55 -10.99
N GLY A 176 -4.97 -0.59 -9.70
CA GLY A 176 -4.21 0.08 -8.65
C GLY A 176 -2.74 -0.35 -8.64
N ASN A 177 -2.48 -1.66 -8.73
CA ASN A 177 -1.12 -2.20 -8.77
C ASN A 177 -0.38 -1.89 -10.08
N ILE A 178 -1.08 -1.76 -11.22
CA ILE A 178 -0.46 -1.29 -12.47
C ILE A 178 0.03 0.14 -12.27
N SER A 179 -0.83 1.02 -11.78
CA SER A 179 -0.50 2.42 -11.53
C SER A 179 0.65 2.57 -10.55
N ASP A 180 0.61 1.83 -9.43
CA ASP A 180 1.70 1.77 -8.44
C ASP A 180 3.02 1.35 -9.08
N THR A 181 3.04 0.17 -9.71
CA THR A 181 4.28 -0.44 -10.20
C THR A 181 4.88 0.37 -11.35
N LEU A 182 4.07 0.78 -12.32
CA LEU A 182 4.56 1.61 -13.42
C LEU A 182 5.06 2.96 -12.93
N SER A 183 4.32 3.64 -12.04
CA SER A 183 4.75 4.93 -11.49
C SER A 183 6.05 4.79 -10.70
N PHE A 184 6.19 3.72 -9.91
CA PHE A 184 7.40 3.43 -9.16
C PHE A 184 8.61 3.29 -10.08
N PHE A 185 8.59 2.31 -10.98
CA PHE A 185 9.76 2.00 -11.81
C PHE A 185 10.05 3.11 -12.83
N PHE A 186 9.02 3.79 -13.33
CA PHE A 186 9.19 4.96 -14.17
C PHE A 186 9.92 6.08 -13.42
N ILE A 187 9.44 6.52 -12.25
CA ILE A 187 10.06 7.64 -11.52
C ILE A 187 11.46 7.26 -11.01
N ALA A 188 11.61 6.04 -10.49
CA ALA A 188 12.87 5.56 -9.93
C ALA A 188 13.96 5.41 -11.00
N PHE A 189 13.64 4.77 -12.13
CA PHE A 189 14.67 4.25 -13.04
C PHE A 189 14.63 4.80 -14.46
N TYR A 190 13.53 5.41 -14.93
CA TYR A 190 13.53 6.04 -16.24
C TYR A 190 14.62 7.13 -16.31
N ARG A 191 15.59 6.95 -17.21
CA ARG A 191 16.78 7.82 -17.33
C ARG A 191 17.45 8.07 -15.97
N SER A 192 17.61 7.03 -15.16
CA SER A 192 18.44 7.09 -13.96
C SER A 192 19.93 7.04 -14.30
N SER A 193 20.77 7.33 -13.32
CA SER A 193 22.23 7.26 -13.44
C SER A 193 22.76 5.82 -13.55
N ASP A 194 21.94 4.83 -13.20
CA ASP A 194 22.24 3.41 -13.33
C ASP A 194 21.81 2.95 -14.73
N ALA A 195 22.79 2.71 -15.60
CA ALA A 195 22.54 2.35 -17.00
C ALA A 195 21.77 1.03 -17.15
N PHE A 196 22.00 0.06 -16.26
CA PHE A 196 21.30 -1.21 -16.29
C PHE A 196 19.83 -1.01 -15.93
N MET A 197 19.57 -0.36 -14.80
CA MET A 197 18.19 -0.08 -14.38
C MET A 197 17.45 0.79 -15.40
N ALA A 198 18.09 1.82 -15.94
CA ALA A 198 17.49 2.71 -16.93
C ALA A 198 17.14 2.01 -18.25
N THR A 199 17.86 0.95 -18.61
CA THR A 199 17.58 0.15 -19.81
C THR A 199 16.48 -0.87 -19.57
N HIS A 200 16.50 -1.55 -18.41
CA HIS A 200 15.66 -2.72 -18.13
C HIS A 200 14.44 -2.44 -17.25
N TRP A 201 14.19 -1.19 -16.82
CA TRP A 201 13.13 -0.88 -15.85
C TRP A 201 11.73 -1.38 -16.25
N VAL A 202 11.40 -1.42 -17.54
CA VAL A 202 10.10 -1.92 -18.02
C VAL A 202 9.96 -3.41 -17.76
N GLU A 203 10.98 -4.19 -18.10
CA GLU A 203 11.01 -5.63 -17.86
C GLU A 203 10.92 -5.93 -16.36
N ILE A 204 11.74 -5.23 -15.56
CA ILE A 204 11.75 -5.37 -14.10
C ILE A 204 10.37 -5.03 -13.52
N ALA A 205 9.72 -3.97 -14.00
CA ALA A 205 8.38 -3.59 -13.57
C ALA A 205 7.33 -4.65 -13.91
N LEU A 206 7.41 -5.28 -15.09
CA LEU A 206 6.50 -6.34 -15.49
C LEU A 206 6.67 -7.60 -14.64
N VAL A 207 7.91 -7.97 -14.31
CA VAL A 207 8.20 -9.10 -13.41
C VAL A 207 7.68 -8.81 -12.01
N ASP A 208 8.00 -7.64 -11.45
CA ASP A 208 7.52 -7.22 -10.12
C ASP A 208 5.98 -7.22 -10.06
N TYR A 209 5.33 -6.61 -11.05
CA TYR A 209 3.87 -6.58 -11.16
C TYR A 209 3.26 -7.98 -11.21
N THR A 210 3.87 -8.90 -11.98
CA THR A 210 3.40 -10.29 -12.08
C THR A 210 3.48 -10.99 -10.73
N PHE A 211 4.60 -10.86 -10.01
CA PHE A 211 4.75 -11.43 -8.66
C PHE A 211 3.72 -10.85 -7.69
N LYS A 212 3.53 -9.52 -7.68
CA LYS A 212 2.53 -8.84 -6.86
C LYS A 212 1.12 -9.34 -7.15
N LEU A 213 0.75 -9.48 -8.41
CA LEU A 213 -0.57 -9.97 -8.82
C LEU A 213 -0.81 -11.43 -8.43
N LEU A 214 0.15 -12.32 -8.70
CA LEU A 214 0.00 -13.74 -8.39
C LEU A 214 -0.26 -13.94 -6.90
N ILE A 215 0.54 -13.30 -6.06
CA ILE A 215 0.35 -13.35 -4.60
C ILE A 215 -1.00 -12.73 -4.24
N SER A 216 -1.39 -11.63 -4.90
CA SER A 216 -2.64 -10.97 -4.57
C SER A 216 -3.87 -11.81 -4.89
N MET A 217 -3.89 -12.50 -6.04
CA MET A 217 -4.99 -13.37 -6.44
C MET A 217 -5.07 -14.63 -5.57
N ILE A 218 -3.92 -15.22 -5.22
CA ILE A 218 -3.85 -16.45 -4.40
C ILE A 218 -4.28 -16.18 -2.95
N PHE A 219 -3.83 -15.06 -2.35
CA PHE A 219 -4.05 -14.80 -0.93
C PHE A 219 -5.23 -13.87 -0.66
N PHE A 220 -5.37 -12.74 -1.35
CA PHE A 220 -6.34 -11.71 -0.96
C PHE A 220 -7.75 -11.98 -1.44
N LEU A 221 -7.93 -12.50 -2.65
CA LEU A 221 -9.28 -12.72 -3.19
C LEU A 221 -10.08 -13.76 -2.38
N PRO A 222 -9.53 -14.94 -2.01
CA PRO A 222 -10.23 -15.90 -1.17
C PRO A 222 -10.54 -15.33 0.21
N MET A 223 -9.58 -14.61 0.78
CA MET A 223 -9.69 -14.07 2.15
C MET A 223 -10.71 -12.92 2.26
N TYR A 224 -10.82 -12.09 1.23
CA TYR A 224 -11.88 -11.07 1.13
C TYR A 224 -13.27 -11.72 1.05
N GLY A 225 -13.42 -12.77 0.24
CA GLY A 225 -14.68 -13.53 0.12
C GLY A 225 -15.15 -14.12 1.46
N VAL A 226 -14.23 -14.73 2.22
CA VAL A 226 -14.54 -15.27 3.56
C VAL A 226 -15.03 -14.16 4.50
N MET A 227 -14.33 -13.02 4.52
CA MET A 227 -14.66 -11.91 5.42
C MET A 227 -16.01 -11.28 5.07
N LEU A 228 -16.30 -11.07 3.79
CA LEU A 228 -17.60 -10.56 3.32
C LEU A 228 -18.74 -11.49 3.73
N ASN A 229 -18.58 -12.80 3.54
CA ASN A 229 -19.59 -13.79 3.93
C ASN A 229 -19.87 -13.79 5.44
N ILE A 230 -18.84 -13.66 6.28
CA ILE A 230 -19.03 -13.57 7.74
C ILE A 230 -19.79 -12.30 8.11
N LEU A 231 -19.46 -11.17 7.49
CA LEU A 231 -20.10 -9.88 7.76
C LEU A 231 -21.58 -9.89 7.36
N LEU A 232 -21.89 -10.36 6.14
CA LEU A 232 -23.26 -10.44 5.63
C LEU A 232 -24.14 -11.36 6.50
N LYS A 233 -23.64 -12.53 6.88
CA LYS A 233 -24.35 -13.46 7.79
C LYS A 233 -24.67 -12.81 9.13
N ARG A 234 -23.76 -12.02 9.69
CA ARG A 234 -23.99 -11.33 10.97
C ARG A 234 -24.98 -10.17 10.87
N ILE A 235 -24.98 -9.42 9.76
CA ILE A 235 -25.95 -8.34 9.52
C ILE A 235 -27.35 -8.93 9.40
N ALA A 236 -27.50 -10.00 8.60
CA ALA A 236 -28.77 -10.71 8.45
C ALA A 236 -29.30 -11.26 9.79
N PHE A 237 -28.42 -11.88 10.60
CA PHE A 237 -28.78 -12.38 11.93
C PHE A 237 -29.24 -11.27 12.88
N ARG A 238 -28.58 -10.11 12.87
CA ARG A 238 -28.97 -8.96 13.71
C ARG A 238 -30.28 -8.31 13.30
N GLN A 239 -30.63 -8.32 12.02
CA GLN A 239 -31.94 -7.84 11.55
C GLN A 239 -33.07 -8.77 12.02
N GLN A 240 -32.86 -10.08 12.01
CA GLN A 240 -33.85 -11.05 12.51
C GLN A 240 -34.11 -10.88 14.01
N VAL A 241 -33.07 -10.69 14.82
CA VAL A 241 -33.20 -10.50 16.28
C VAL A 241 -33.83 -9.14 16.66
N SER A 242 -33.77 -8.11 15.81
CA SER A 242 -34.45 -6.83 16.10
C SER A 242 -35.91 -6.78 15.66
N LEU A 243 -36.35 -7.76 14.87
CA LEU A 243 -37.72 -7.88 14.36
C LEU A 243 -38.54 -8.94 15.12
N ALA A 244 -37.89 -9.71 15.99
CA ALA A 244 -38.50 -10.66 16.93
C ALA A 244 -38.57 -10.04 18.33
#